data_AF-R8B1L6-F1
#
_entry.id   AF-R8B1L6-F1
#
_cell.length_a   1.000
_cell.length_b   1.000
_cell.length_c   1.000
_cell.angle_alpha   90.00
_cell.angle_beta   90.00
_cell.angle_gamma   90.00
#
_symmetry.space_group_name_H-M   'P 1'
#
loop_
_entity.id
_entity.type
_entity.pdbx_description
1 polymer ?
#
loop_
_entity_poly.entity_id
_entity_poly.type
_entity_poly.pdbx_seq_one_letter_code
_entity_poly.pdbx_strand_id
1 'polypeptide(L)'
;MHTFLVILGGFVLLALAVAVARTAGRTFSAALPFYLLVWFVFAALNMGVGVYHAGYSFMDELPIFILVFGLPAATAAILARKF
;
A
#
# COMPACT_ATOMS: atom_id res chain seq x y z
N MET A 1 9.43 6.09 14.68
CA MET A 1 9.13 6.54 13.30
C MET A 1 7.98 5.73 12.76
N HIS A 2 6.78 6.32 12.69
CA HIS A 2 5.53 5.61 12.36
C HIS A 2 5.51 5.10 10.90
N THR A 3 6.12 5.81 9.96
CA THR A 3 6.12 5.51 8.52
C THR A 3 6.62 4.10 8.17
N PHE A 4 7.66 3.61 8.85
CA PHE A 4 8.18 2.27 8.61
C PHE A 4 7.15 1.18 8.94
N LEU A 5 6.40 1.34 10.03
CA LEU A 5 5.34 0.39 10.42
C LEU A 5 4.17 0.44 9.44
N VAL A 6 3.84 1.62 8.90
CA VAL A 6 2.81 1.74 7.87
C VAL A 6 3.24 1.01 6.60
N ILE A 7 4.47 1.22 6.13
CA ILE A 7 5.02 0.49 4.97
C ILE A 7 4.96 -1.03 5.20
N LEU A 8 5.34 -1.50 6.40
CA LEU A 8 5.25 -2.91 6.76
C LEU A 8 3.80 -3.42 6.69
N GLY A 9 2.83 -2.63 7.15
CA GLY A 9 1.41 -2.92 7.01
C GLY A 9 0.98 -3.13 5.56
N GLY A 10 1.51 -2.34 4.62
CA GLY A 10 1.29 -2.52 3.18
C GLY A 10 1.81 -3.87 2.66
N PHE A 11 3.00 -4.27 3.10
CA PHE A 11 3.55 -5.58 2.74
C PHE A 11 2.79 -6.75 3.38
N VAL A 12 2.29 -6.59 4.61
CA VAL A 12 1.43 -7.58 5.25
C VAL A 12 0.12 -7.74 4.45
N LEU A 13 -0.52 -6.62 4.09
CA LEU A 13 -1.72 -6.66 3.25
C LEU A 13 -1.45 -7.33 1.89
N LEU A 14 -0.28 -7.06 1.29
CA LEU A 14 0.14 -7.70 0.04
C LEU A 14 0.29 -9.21 0.20
N ALA A 15 0.95 -9.67 1.26
CA ALA A 15 1.12 -11.08 1.55
C ALA A 15 -0.24 -11.78 1.72
N LEU A 16 -1.19 -11.14 2.42
CA LEU A 16 -2.56 -11.64 2.55
C LEU A 16 -3.28 -11.69 1.21
N ALA A 17 -3.17 -10.65 0.38
CA ALA A 17 -3.80 -10.62 -0.94
C ALA A 17 -3.27 -11.73 -1.85
N VAL A 18 -1.95 -11.98 -1.83
CA VAL A 18 -1.32 -13.09 -2.56
C VAL A 18 -1.81 -14.44 -2.02
N ALA A 19 -1.86 -14.61 -0.70
CA ALA A 19 -2.31 -15.85 -0.08
C ALA A 19 -3.77 -16.17 -0.46
N VAL A 20 -4.66 -15.17 -0.39
CA VAL A 20 -6.07 -15.31 -0.77
C VAL A 20 -6.23 -15.63 -2.26
N ALA A 21 -5.48 -14.96 -3.14
CA ALA A 21 -5.52 -15.26 -4.57
C ALA A 21 -5.13 -16.73 -4.82
N ARG A 22 -4.07 -17.20 -4.16
CA ARG A 22 -3.57 -18.57 -4.28
C ARG A 22 -4.56 -19.61 -3.75
N THR A 23 -5.17 -19.38 -2.58
CA THR A 23 -6.17 -20.32 -2.02
C THR A 23 -7.47 -20.33 -2.81
N ALA A 24 -7.81 -19.23 -3.50
CA ALA A 24 -8.94 -19.14 -4.42
C ALA A 24 -8.64 -19.72 -5.83
N GLY A 25 -7.43 -20.24 -6.07
CA GLY A 25 -7.03 -20.76 -7.38
C GLY A 25 -6.91 -19.69 -8.47
N ARG A 26 -6.73 -18.42 -8.09
CA ARG A 26 -6.59 -17.28 -9.01
C ARG A 26 -5.15 -16.77 -9.04
N THR A 27 -4.77 -16.16 -10.16
CA THR A 27 -3.49 -15.44 -10.25
C THR A 27 -3.57 -14.14 -9.44
N PHE A 28 -2.46 -13.74 -8.84
CA PHE A 28 -2.41 -12.49 -8.07
C PHE A 28 -2.69 -11.26 -8.96
N SER A 29 -2.35 -11.35 -10.25
CA SER A 29 -2.70 -10.35 -11.26
C SER A 29 -4.17 -9.91 -11.24
N ALA A 30 -5.11 -10.84 -10.97
CA ALA A 30 -6.53 -10.52 -10.88
C ALA A 30 -6.90 -9.71 -9.62
N ALA A 31 -6.12 -9.86 -8.54
CA ALA A 31 -6.32 -9.17 -7.26
C ALA A 31 -5.55 -7.83 -7.17
N LEU A 32 -4.61 -7.59 -8.08
CA LEU A 32 -3.74 -6.41 -8.06
C LEU A 32 -4.53 -5.08 -8.03
N PRO A 33 -5.55 -4.82 -8.88
CA PRO A 33 -6.26 -3.54 -8.85
C PRO A 33 -6.95 -3.29 -7.50
N PHE A 34 -7.51 -4.35 -6.91
CA PHE A 34 -8.16 -4.27 -5.60
C PHE A 34 -7.15 -3.97 -4.49
N TYR A 35 -6.01 -4.67 -4.48
CA TYR A 35 -4.92 -4.39 -3.55
C TYR A 35 -4.42 -2.94 -3.67
N LEU A 36 -4.19 -2.45 -4.89
CA LEU A 36 -3.72 -1.09 -5.12
C LEU A 36 -4.73 -0.05 -4.62
N LEU A 37 -6.02 -0.25 -4.89
CA LEU A 37 -7.08 0.64 -4.43
C LEU A 37 -7.15 0.67 -2.90
N VAL A 38 -7.19 -0.50 -2.26
CA VAL A 38 -7.26 -0.60 -0.80
C VAL A 38 -6.03 0.05 -0.16
N TRP A 39 -4.84 -0.27 -0.68
CA TRP A 39 -3.60 0.29 -0.14
C TRP A 39 -3.48 1.80 -0.35
N PHE A 40 -3.91 2.30 -1.50
CA PHE A 40 -3.97 3.73 -1.78
C PHE A 40 -4.83 4.48 -0.76
N VAL A 41 -6.01 3.93 -0.42
CA VAL A 41 -6.89 4.51 0.61
C VAL A 41 -6.20 4.56 1.97
N PHE A 42 -5.55 3.46 2.40
CA PHE A 42 -4.81 3.46 3.67
C PHE A 42 -3.65 4.45 3.68
N ALA A 43 -2.88 4.54 2.59
CA ALA A 43 -1.81 5.52 2.48
C ALA A 43 -2.35 6.97 2.50
N ALA A 44 -3.47 7.24 1.82
CA ALA A 44 -4.09 8.56 1.76
C ALA A 44 -4.64 8.98 3.13
N LEU A 45 -5.24 8.04 3.87
CA LEU A 45 -5.65 8.27 5.26
C LEU A 45 -4.44 8.54 6.16
N ASN A 46 -3.33 7.82 5.97
CA ASN A 46 -2.11 8.06 6.75
C ASN A 46 -1.56 9.48 6.51
N MET A 47 -1.51 9.92 5.25
CA MET A 47 -1.16 11.30 4.89
C MET A 47 -2.15 12.32 5.46
N GLY A 48 -3.45 12.05 5.38
CA GLY A 48 -4.48 12.91 5.95
C GLY A 48 -4.33 13.10 7.46
N VAL A 49 -3.91 12.07 8.19
CA VAL A 49 -3.59 12.21 9.62
C VAL A 49 -2.41 13.17 9.83
N GLY A 50 -1.34 13.07 9.03
CA GLY A 50 -0.22 14.02 9.08
C GLY A 50 -0.64 15.47 8.84
N VAL A 51 -1.49 15.70 7.84
CA VAL A 51 -2.00 17.04 7.52
C VAL A 51 -2.95 17.57 8.59
N TYR A 52 -4.00 16.82 8.93
CA TYR A 52 -5.09 17.33 9.79
C TYR A 52 -4.79 17.25 11.28
N HIS A 53 -4.00 16.26 11.74
CA HIS A 53 -3.74 16.06 13.17
C HIS A 53 -2.34 16.54 13.58
N ALA A 54 -1.31 16.35 12.74
CA ALA A 54 0.04 16.81 13.05
C ALA A 54 0.33 18.24 12.54
N GLY A 55 -0.54 18.80 11.70
CA GLY A 55 -0.43 20.17 11.20
C GLY A 55 0.64 20.37 10.13
N TYR A 56 1.14 19.28 9.53
CA TYR A 56 2.06 19.37 8.40
C TYR A 56 1.37 19.84 7.12
N SER A 57 2.10 20.47 6.21
CA SER A 57 1.51 20.83 4.93
C SER A 57 1.31 19.60 4.06
N PHE A 58 0.37 19.70 3.11
CA PHE A 58 0.17 18.65 2.10
C PHE A 58 1.47 18.32 1.36
N MET A 59 2.29 19.33 1.06
CA MET A 59 3.55 19.15 0.32
C MET A 59 4.64 18.50 1.16
N ASP A 60 4.60 18.64 2.49
CA ASP A 60 5.53 17.94 3.39
C ASP A 60 5.21 16.45 3.49
N GLU A 61 3.91 16.11 3.47
CA GLU A 61 3.45 14.72 3.57
C GLU A 61 3.43 13.99 2.21
N LEU A 62 3.36 14.71 1.09
CA LEU A 62 3.28 14.09 -0.25
C LEU A 62 4.48 13.16 -0.56
N PRO A 63 5.75 13.51 -0.27
CA PRO A 63 6.87 12.58 -0.43
C PRO A 63 6.76 11.33 0.45
N ILE A 64 6.24 11.48 1.67
CA ILE A 64 6.03 10.37 2.61
C ILE A 64 4.94 9.44 2.06
N PHE A 65 3.84 10.00 1.58
CA PHE A 65 2.78 9.28 0.91
C PHE A 65 3.29 8.49 -0.30
N ILE A 66 4.11 9.12 -1.16
CA ILE A 66 4.71 8.46 -2.34
C ILE A 66 5.54 7.25 -1.90
N LEU A 67 6.30 7.34 -0.81
CA LEU A 67 7.06 6.21 -0.29
C LEU A 67 6.15 5.12 0.32
N VAL A 68 5.18 5.52 1.14
CA VAL A 68 4.24 4.62 1.82
C VAL A 68 3.38 3.83 0.84
N PHE A 69 2.86 4.50 -0.19
CA PHE A 69 2.10 3.86 -1.25
C PHE A 69 3.01 3.12 -2.24
N GLY A 70 4.05 3.81 -2.72
CA GLY A 70 4.86 3.39 -3.86
C GLY A 70 5.66 2.12 -3.60
N LEU A 71 6.25 1.96 -2.42
CA LEU A 71 7.07 0.77 -2.10
C LEU A 71 6.25 -0.53 -2.17
N PRO A 72 5.12 -0.66 -1.43
CA PRO A 72 4.27 -1.84 -1.55
C PRO A 72 3.58 -1.96 -2.92
N ALA A 73 3.17 -0.85 -3.55
CA ALA A 73 2.54 -0.88 -4.87
C ALA A 73 3.47 -1.38 -5.98
N ALA A 74 4.72 -0.89 -6.01
CA ALA A 74 5.73 -1.34 -6.96
C ALA A 74 6.04 -2.84 -6.77
N THR A 75 6.16 -3.28 -5.52
CA THR A 75 6.39 -4.69 -5.19
C THR A 75 5.23 -5.57 -5.66
N ALA A 76 3.99 -5.14 -5.44
CA ALA A 76 2.81 -5.84 -5.92
C ALA A 76 2.77 -5.93 -7.45
N ALA A 77 3.09 -4.84 -8.16
CA ALA A 77 3.16 -4.84 -9.61
C ALA A 77 4.23 -5.80 -10.16
N ILE A 78 5.39 -5.89 -9.50
CA ILE A 78 6.45 -6.85 -9.85
C ILE A 78 5.98 -8.29 -9.60
N LEU A 79 5.33 -8.56 -8.46
CA LEU A 79 4.81 -9.88 -8.12
C LEU A 79 3.73 -10.35 -9.11
N ALA A 80 2.80 -9.47 -9.48
CA ALA A 80 1.75 -9.78 -10.44
C ALA A 80 2.30 -10.21 -11.82
N ARG A 81 3.48 -9.73 -12.21
CA ARG A 81 4.12 -10.16 -13.47
C ARG A 81 4.74 -11.56 -13.40
N LYS A 82 4.99 -12.09 -12.20
CA LYS A 82 5.67 -13.38 -12.00
C LYS A 82 4.72 -14.53 -11.65
N PHE A 83 3.49 -14.24 -11.23
CA PHE A 83 2.51 -15.19 -10.70
C PHE A 83 1.11 -14.94 -11.27
#